data_AF-A0A0M8YRL6-F1
#
_entry.id   AF-A0A0M8YRL6-F1
#
_cell.length_a   1.000
_cell.length_b   1.000
_cell.length_c   1.000
_cell.angle_alpha   90.00
_cell.angle_beta   90.00
_cell.angle_gamma   90.00
#
_symmetry.space_group_name_H-M   'P 1'
#
loop_
_entity.id
_entity.type
_entity.pdbx_description
1 polymer ?
#
loop_
_entity_poly.entity_id
_entity_poly.type
_entity_poly.pdbx_seq_one_letter_code
_entity_poly.pdbx_strand_id
1 'polypeptide(L)'
;MSDEPSVPDRSGGDNGGVNRTTSDRGRDRDEEGRARSARPRDGLGRPLPYGAEGVPRQPEGVVRDPGATLREAQRLLDAGMPFHAHEVFEDAWKSGPEAERDLWQGLAQLAVGLTHAARGNAAGGARLLRRGADRLANGPGAAEAGAPGAASAESGTPDASSPEPGASSSETGTPGTSASEPGASSSETGTPGTSASEPSTSSPGPGPYGIDVGGLVSWARELAGRAGGGGVVVDAAVEAPRLRRDAC
;
A
#
# COMPACT_ATOMS: atom_id res chain seq x y z
N MET A 1 -11.24 -71.34 -43.77
CA MET A 1 -9.97 -71.65 -43.10
C MET A 1 -8.85 -71.05 -43.93
N SER A 2 -8.08 -70.13 -43.32
CA SER A 2 -6.64 -69.89 -43.51
C SER A 2 -6.18 -69.44 -44.92
N ASP A 3 -5.31 -68.46 -45.14
CA ASP A 3 -4.28 -67.78 -44.37
C ASP A 3 -4.06 -66.40 -45.01
N GLU A 4 -3.92 -65.34 -44.20
CA GLU A 4 -3.46 -64.02 -44.66
C GLU A 4 -1.95 -63.90 -44.37
N PRO A 5 -1.07 -63.66 -45.36
CA PRO A 5 0.36 -63.50 -45.10
C PRO A 5 0.75 -62.05 -44.79
N SER A 6 1.13 -61.84 -43.53
CA SER A 6 2.36 -61.17 -43.05
C SER A 6 2.89 -59.96 -43.84
N VAL A 7 2.66 -58.77 -43.28
CA VAL A 7 3.35 -57.51 -43.63
C VAL A 7 4.67 -57.40 -42.84
N PRO A 8 5.81 -57.01 -43.45
CA PRO A 8 7.09 -56.96 -42.76
C PRO A 8 7.28 -55.71 -41.89
N ASP A 9 8.00 -55.92 -40.79
CA ASP A 9 8.61 -54.95 -39.89
C ASP A 9 9.46 -53.90 -40.63
N ARG A 10 9.25 -52.62 -40.28
CA ARG A 10 10.16 -51.52 -40.55
C ARG A 10 10.31 -50.67 -39.30
N SER A 11 11.27 -51.06 -38.48
CA SER A 11 11.89 -50.20 -37.48
C SER A 11 12.67 -49.04 -38.11
N GLY A 12 12.59 -47.85 -37.51
CA GLY A 12 13.64 -46.83 -37.55
C GLY A 12 13.29 -45.49 -38.19
N GLY A 13 12.94 -44.49 -37.36
CA GLY A 13 12.75 -43.11 -37.78
C GLY A 13 12.48 -42.16 -36.60
N ASP A 14 13.47 -42.03 -35.72
CA ASP A 14 13.58 -40.92 -34.75
C ASP A 14 13.67 -39.59 -35.52
N ASN A 15 12.86 -38.59 -35.14
CA ASN A 15 13.19 -37.15 -35.20
C ASN A 15 12.01 -36.24 -34.76
N GLY A 16 12.27 -35.38 -33.75
CA GLY A 16 11.63 -34.07 -33.54
C GLY A 16 10.23 -34.08 -32.91
N GLY A 17 9.99 -33.68 -31.66
CA GLY A 17 10.53 -32.48 -31.02
C GLY A 17 9.74 -31.23 -31.44
N VAL A 18 8.46 -31.12 -31.07
CA VAL A 18 7.76 -29.82 -31.08
C VAL A 18 6.76 -29.67 -29.92
N ASN A 19 7.31 -29.13 -28.83
CA ASN A 19 6.76 -28.02 -28.04
C ASN A 19 5.43 -28.20 -27.29
N ARG A 20 5.49 -28.91 -26.16
CA ARG A 20 4.57 -28.74 -25.03
C ARG A 20 5.31 -28.11 -23.84
N THR A 21 5.86 -26.91 -23.99
CA THR A 21 6.39 -26.14 -22.84
C THR A 21 6.62 -24.67 -23.21
N THR A 22 5.55 -23.88 -23.36
CA THR A 22 5.67 -22.40 -23.33
C THR A 22 4.80 -21.71 -22.29
N SER A 23 4.16 -22.46 -21.38
CA SER A 23 3.30 -21.88 -20.33
C SER A 23 3.79 -22.07 -18.89
N ASP A 24 5.04 -22.50 -18.67
CA ASP A 24 5.63 -22.54 -17.33
C ASP A 24 7.04 -21.93 -17.32
N ARG A 25 7.13 -20.61 -17.55
CA ARG A 25 8.27 -19.86 -16.99
C ARG A 25 7.95 -19.66 -15.51
N GLY A 26 8.40 -20.63 -14.72
CA GLY A 26 8.27 -20.66 -13.28
C GLY A 26 8.56 -19.27 -12.70
N ARG A 27 7.60 -18.76 -11.95
CA ARG A 27 7.71 -17.51 -11.17
C ARG A 27 9.04 -17.57 -10.43
N ASP A 28 9.86 -16.50 -10.50
CA ASP A 28 11.10 -16.44 -9.72
C ASP A 28 10.76 -16.75 -8.26
N ARG A 29 11.61 -17.54 -7.61
CA ARG A 29 11.45 -17.94 -6.21
C ARG A 29 12.67 -17.48 -5.40
N ASP A 30 12.46 -17.08 -4.15
CA ASP A 30 13.55 -16.79 -3.21
C ASP A 30 14.24 -18.09 -2.74
N GLU A 31 15.28 -17.96 -1.91
CA GLU A 31 16.03 -19.09 -1.33
C GLU A 31 15.11 -20.02 -0.52
N GLU A 32 13.97 -19.51 -0.04
CA GLU A 32 12.92 -20.29 0.66
C GLU A 32 11.82 -20.83 -0.28
N GLY A 33 11.94 -20.66 -1.59
CA GLY A 33 10.99 -21.18 -2.57
C GLY A 33 9.70 -20.37 -2.72
N ARG A 34 9.56 -19.21 -2.06
CA ARG A 34 8.39 -18.32 -2.21
C ARG A 34 8.48 -17.60 -3.54
N ALA A 35 7.35 -17.48 -4.26
CA ALA A 35 7.29 -16.76 -5.54
C ALA A 35 7.65 -15.28 -5.35
N ARG A 36 8.92 -14.95 -5.51
CA ARG A 36 9.49 -13.62 -5.31
C ARG A 36 10.23 -13.24 -6.57
N SER A 37 9.60 -12.37 -7.37
CA SER A 37 10.20 -11.86 -8.60
C SER A 37 11.54 -11.19 -8.28
N ALA A 38 12.64 -11.80 -8.71
CA ALA A 38 14.00 -11.29 -8.61
C ALA A 38 14.25 -10.12 -9.59
N ARG A 39 13.22 -9.75 -10.35
CA ARG A 39 13.26 -8.67 -11.33
C ARG A 39 13.62 -7.35 -10.65
N PRO A 40 14.66 -6.64 -11.12
CA PRO A 40 15.05 -5.32 -10.61
C PRO A 40 13.88 -4.34 -10.65
N ARG A 41 13.86 -3.37 -9.72
CA ARG A 41 12.81 -2.36 -9.61
C ARG A 41 13.38 -0.96 -9.49
N ASP A 42 12.65 0.05 -9.93
CA ASP A 42 13.02 1.45 -9.69
C ASP A 42 12.71 1.89 -8.23
N GLY A 43 13.08 3.13 -7.87
CA GLY A 43 12.82 3.71 -6.55
C GLY A 43 11.34 3.81 -6.17
N LEU A 44 10.45 3.76 -7.16
CA LEU A 44 9.01 3.69 -6.98
C LEU A 44 8.49 2.25 -6.91
N GLY A 45 9.31 1.22 -7.11
CA GLY A 45 8.96 -0.21 -7.07
C GLY A 45 8.41 -0.78 -8.39
N ARG A 46 8.47 -0.05 -9.51
CA ARG A 46 8.07 -0.55 -10.84
C ARG A 46 9.12 -1.54 -11.37
N PRO A 47 8.72 -2.67 -11.96
CA PRO A 47 9.67 -3.62 -12.55
C PRO A 47 10.46 -3.00 -13.71
N LEU A 48 11.78 -3.18 -13.70
CA LEU A 48 12.71 -2.77 -14.75
C LEU A 48 13.02 -3.92 -15.71
N PRO A 49 13.54 -3.66 -16.92
CA PRO A 49 14.09 -4.72 -17.78
C PRO A 49 15.17 -5.54 -17.04
N TYR A 50 15.31 -6.82 -17.39
CA TYR A 50 16.40 -7.64 -16.87
C TYR A 50 17.76 -7.04 -17.28
N GLY A 51 18.72 -7.04 -16.35
CA GLY A 51 20.05 -6.42 -16.54
C GLY A 51 20.10 -4.92 -16.26
N ALA A 52 18.96 -4.25 -16.04
CA ALA A 52 18.95 -2.89 -15.48
C ALA A 52 19.29 -2.94 -13.98
N GLU A 53 20.05 -1.95 -13.52
CA GLU A 53 20.30 -1.77 -12.09
C GLU A 53 19.01 -1.29 -11.41
N GLY A 54 18.56 -2.02 -10.40
CA GLY A 54 17.40 -1.68 -9.60
C GLY A 54 17.79 -1.13 -8.24
N VAL A 55 16.85 -0.44 -7.60
CA VAL A 55 16.97 -0.05 -6.21
C VAL A 55 16.63 -1.26 -5.34
N PRO A 56 17.52 -1.66 -4.40
CA PRO A 56 17.23 -2.73 -3.44
C PRO A 56 16.03 -2.36 -2.56
N ARG A 57 15.18 -3.35 -2.28
CA ARG A 57 14.08 -3.22 -1.32
C ARG A 57 14.63 -2.92 0.07
N GLN A 58 13.82 -2.28 0.92
CA GLN A 58 14.20 -2.18 2.32
C GLN A 58 14.31 -3.58 2.93
N PRO A 59 15.30 -3.83 3.82
CA PRO A 59 15.36 -5.08 4.56
C PRO A 59 14.07 -5.25 5.37
N GLU A 60 13.39 -6.39 5.21
CA GLU A 60 12.12 -6.67 5.88
C GLU A 60 12.36 -7.05 7.35
N GLY A 61 11.43 -6.69 8.24
CA GLY A 61 11.44 -7.12 9.64
C GLY A 61 12.49 -6.41 10.51
N VAL A 62 13.01 -5.27 10.06
CA VAL A 62 13.96 -4.49 10.85
C VAL A 62 13.21 -3.66 11.88
N VAL A 63 13.31 -4.08 13.15
CA VAL A 63 12.75 -3.35 14.28
C VAL A 63 13.54 -2.07 14.52
N ARG A 64 12.84 -0.94 14.52
CA ARG A 64 13.39 0.40 14.76
C ARG A 64 12.56 1.09 15.83
N ASP A 65 13.22 1.86 16.70
CA ASP A 65 12.53 2.81 17.58
C ASP A 65 11.76 3.86 16.73
N PRO A 66 10.60 4.35 17.17
CA PRO A 66 9.80 5.33 16.44
C PRO A 66 10.58 6.52 15.88
N GLY A 67 11.53 7.08 16.64
CA GLY A 67 12.35 8.19 16.16
C GLY A 67 13.27 7.81 15.00
N ALA A 68 13.82 6.59 15.02
CA ALA A 68 14.65 6.06 13.93
C ALA A 68 13.81 5.71 12.70
N THR A 69 12.62 5.14 12.88
CA THR A 69 11.63 4.89 11.82
C THR A 69 11.30 6.18 11.07
N LEU A 70 10.97 7.25 11.81
CA LEU A 70 10.62 8.54 11.20
C LEU A 70 11.78 9.18 10.45
N ARG A 71 13.01 9.15 10.99
CA ARG A 71 14.19 9.68 10.30
C ARG A 71 14.48 8.94 9.00
N GLU A 72 14.41 7.61 9.01
CA GLU A 72 14.66 6.82 7.81
C GLU A 72 13.55 7.01 6.77
N ALA A 73 12.29 7.00 7.19
CA ALA A 73 11.18 7.27 6.29
C ALA A 73 11.26 8.68 5.67
N GLN A 74 11.63 9.70 6.44
CA GLN A 74 11.83 11.06 5.90
C GLN A 74 12.93 11.08 4.84
N ARG A 75 14.09 10.46 5.12
CA ARG A 75 15.20 10.38 4.17
C ARG A 75 14.78 9.72 2.85
N LEU A 76 13.98 8.67 2.93
CA LEU A 76 13.45 7.96 1.76
C LEU A 76 12.44 8.80 0.98
N LEU A 77 11.54 9.51 1.68
CA LEU A 77 10.58 10.44 1.06
C LEU A 77 11.30 11.58 0.33
N ASP A 78 12.28 12.22 1.00
CA ASP A 78 13.08 13.30 0.42
C ASP A 78 13.86 12.84 -0.82
N ALA A 79 14.24 11.56 -0.89
CA ALA A 79 14.89 10.96 -2.04
C ALA A 79 13.92 10.47 -3.13
N GLY A 80 12.62 10.77 -3.03
CA GLY A 80 11.61 10.34 -4.01
C GLY A 80 11.34 8.84 -3.98
N MET A 81 11.58 8.16 -2.86
CA MET A 81 11.37 6.73 -2.65
C MET A 81 10.20 6.42 -1.69
N PRO A 82 8.97 6.90 -1.96
CA PRO A 82 7.82 6.69 -1.08
C PRO A 82 7.43 5.22 -0.93
N PHE A 83 7.74 4.37 -1.91
CA PHE A 83 7.50 2.93 -1.79
C PHE A 83 8.39 2.31 -0.72
N HIS A 84 9.66 2.72 -0.62
CA HIS A 84 10.58 2.26 0.42
C HIS A 84 10.19 2.81 1.79
N ALA A 85 9.72 4.06 1.86
CA ALA A 85 9.19 4.62 3.10
C ALA A 85 7.95 3.86 3.61
N HIS A 86 7.09 3.39 2.69
CA HIS A 86 5.96 2.52 3.04
C HIS A 86 6.40 1.23 3.73
N GLU A 87 7.47 0.58 3.25
CA GLU A 87 8.02 -0.63 3.89
C GLU A 87 8.50 -0.35 5.32
N VAL A 88 9.18 0.78 5.54
CA VAL A 88 9.65 1.18 6.88
C VAL A 88 8.48 1.38 7.85
N PHE A 89 7.38 1.98 7.40
CA PHE A 89 6.17 2.14 8.24
C PHE A 89 5.41 0.82 8.45
N GLU A 90 5.44 -0.07 7.47
CA GLU A 90 4.85 -1.41 7.59
C GLU A 90 5.59 -2.24 8.65
N ASP A 91 6.93 -2.22 8.65
CA ASP A 91 7.73 -2.86 9.70
C ASP A 91 7.37 -2.32 11.10
N ALA A 92 7.22 -1.00 11.22
CA ALA A 92 6.83 -0.36 12.47
C ALA A 92 5.43 -0.78 12.93
N TRP A 93 4.44 -0.91 12.03
CA TRP A 93 3.11 -1.38 12.42
C TRP A 93 3.11 -2.86 12.85
N LYS A 94 4.03 -3.68 12.29
CA LYS A 94 4.07 -5.14 12.52
C LYS A 94 4.74 -5.46 13.85
N SER A 95 5.76 -4.69 14.18
CA SER A 95 6.61 -4.90 15.36
C SER A 95 6.25 -4.01 16.54
N GLY A 96 5.57 -2.89 16.30
CA GLY A 96 5.23 -1.90 17.33
C GLY A 96 4.00 -2.27 18.19
N PRO A 97 3.73 -1.47 19.24
CA PRO A 97 2.59 -1.67 20.12
C PRO A 97 1.25 -1.60 19.37
N GLU A 98 0.28 -2.40 19.81
CA GLU A 98 -1.05 -2.46 19.16
C GLU A 98 -1.76 -1.10 19.15
N ALA A 99 -1.62 -0.32 20.23
CA ALA A 99 -2.19 1.01 20.37
C ALA A 99 -1.73 2.01 19.28
N GLU A 100 -0.59 1.74 18.63
CA GLU A 100 -0.02 2.62 17.60
C GLU A 100 -0.26 2.11 16.18
N ARG A 101 -0.90 0.96 16.00
CA ARG A 101 -1.10 0.36 14.69
C ARG A 101 -1.76 1.33 13.72
N ASP A 102 -2.77 2.08 14.15
CA ASP A 102 -3.46 3.04 13.29
C ASP A 102 -2.56 4.19 12.85
N LEU A 103 -1.67 4.68 13.72
CA LEU A 103 -0.68 5.70 13.37
C LEU A 103 0.25 5.18 12.26
N TRP A 104 0.88 4.03 12.48
CA TRP A 104 1.83 3.46 11.52
C TRP A 104 1.15 3.05 10.21
N GLN A 105 -0.06 2.48 10.26
CA GLN A 105 -0.85 2.17 9.07
C GLN A 105 -1.34 3.42 8.32
N GLY A 106 -1.58 4.54 9.01
CA GLY A 106 -1.90 5.82 8.38
C GLY A 106 -0.72 6.34 7.57
N LEU A 107 0.47 6.39 8.18
CA LEU A 107 1.72 6.81 7.52
C LEU A 107 2.07 5.92 6.32
N ALA A 108 1.97 4.59 6.49
CA ALA A 108 2.17 3.64 5.40
C ALA A 108 1.18 3.87 4.23
N GLN A 109 -0.07 4.23 4.52
CA GLN A 109 -1.07 4.56 3.50
C GLN A 109 -0.77 5.87 2.76
N LEU A 110 -0.27 6.89 3.46
CA LEU A 110 0.17 8.13 2.84
C LEU A 110 1.32 7.88 1.85
N ALA A 111 2.33 7.11 2.27
CA ALA A 111 3.49 6.80 1.44
C ALA A 111 3.12 5.99 0.18
N VAL A 112 2.26 4.97 0.30
CA VAL A 112 1.79 4.23 -0.89
C VAL A 112 0.83 5.07 -1.75
N GLY A 113 0.04 5.98 -1.15
CA GLY A 113 -0.76 6.95 -1.90
C GLY A 113 0.09 7.87 -2.78
N LEU A 114 1.18 8.41 -2.23
CA LEU A 114 2.18 9.18 -2.98
C LEU A 114 2.84 8.34 -4.08
N THR A 115 3.18 7.08 -3.78
CA THR A 115 3.71 6.14 -4.79
C THR A 115 2.75 5.98 -5.97
N HIS A 116 1.46 5.79 -5.73
CA HIS A 116 0.47 5.66 -6.81
C HIS A 116 0.35 6.93 -7.65
N ALA A 117 0.32 8.09 -7.00
CA ALA A 117 0.25 9.38 -7.69
C ALA A 117 1.51 9.62 -8.56
N ALA A 118 2.69 9.33 -8.03
CA ALA A 118 3.96 9.40 -8.77
C ALA A 118 4.07 8.37 -9.89
N ARG A 119 3.32 7.26 -9.79
CA ARG A 119 3.22 6.28 -10.85
C ARG A 119 2.19 6.65 -11.94
N GLY A 120 1.56 7.83 -11.87
CA GLY A 120 0.53 8.27 -12.82
C GLY A 120 -0.87 7.71 -12.53
N ASN A 121 -1.05 6.98 -11.43
CA ASN A 121 -2.38 6.58 -10.94
C ASN A 121 -2.89 7.62 -9.94
N ALA A 122 -3.22 8.80 -10.45
CA ALA A 122 -3.57 9.96 -9.63
C ALA A 122 -4.88 9.73 -8.83
N ALA A 123 -5.91 9.14 -9.45
CA ALA A 123 -7.17 8.85 -8.78
C ALA A 123 -7.02 7.82 -7.65
N GLY A 124 -6.26 6.74 -7.90
CA GLY A 124 -5.95 5.74 -6.87
C GLY A 124 -5.09 6.31 -5.75
N GLY A 125 -4.08 7.11 -6.09
CA GLY A 125 -3.24 7.82 -5.13
C GLY A 125 -4.04 8.77 -4.23
N ALA A 126 -4.90 9.60 -4.83
CA ALA A 126 -5.76 10.53 -4.09
C ALA A 126 -6.71 9.81 -3.11
N ARG A 127 -7.25 8.65 -3.49
CA ARG A 127 -8.09 7.84 -2.58
C ARG A 127 -7.30 7.32 -1.38
N LEU A 128 -6.07 6.84 -1.60
CA LEU A 128 -5.20 6.33 -0.53
C LEU A 128 -4.74 7.45 0.40
N LEU A 129 -4.36 8.61 -0.15
CA LEU A 129 -3.99 9.79 0.63
C LEU A 129 -5.11 10.25 1.56
N ARG A 130 -6.35 10.37 1.05
CA ARG A 130 -7.51 10.71 1.88
C ARG A 130 -7.74 9.70 3.00
N ARG A 131 -7.72 8.40 2.67
CA ARG A 131 -7.91 7.34 3.67
C ARG A 131 -6.83 7.33 4.75
N GLY A 132 -5.57 7.52 4.36
CA GLY A 132 -4.45 7.64 5.30
C GLY A 132 -4.60 8.85 6.21
N ALA A 133 -4.99 10.00 5.65
CA ALA A 133 -5.26 11.22 6.41
C ALA A 133 -6.40 11.04 7.42
N ASP A 134 -7.50 10.41 7.01
CA ASP A 134 -8.64 10.16 7.90
C ASP A 134 -8.27 9.19 9.02
N ARG A 135 -7.41 8.20 8.74
CA ARG A 135 -6.88 7.32 9.79
C ARG A 135 -6.00 8.08 10.79
N LEU A 136 -5.12 8.97 10.32
CA LEU A 136 -4.28 9.78 11.20
C LEU A 136 -5.09 10.77 12.04
N ALA A 137 -6.15 11.34 11.47
CA ALA A 137 -7.02 12.28 12.18
C ALA A 137 -7.87 11.61 13.26
N ASN A 138 -8.18 10.32 13.11
CA ASN A 138 -9.08 9.57 14.00
C ASN A 138 -8.38 8.53 14.88
N GLY A 139 -7.06 8.34 14.74
CA GLY A 139 -6.31 7.34 15.49
C GLY A 139 -6.10 7.73 16.97
N PRO A 140 -5.97 6.76 17.88
CA PRO A 140 -5.90 6.99 19.33
C PRO A 140 -4.65 7.75 19.83
N GLY A 141 -3.75 8.19 18.94
CA GLY A 141 -2.53 8.93 19.28
C GLY A 141 -2.68 10.46 19.31
N ALA A 142 -3.82 11.04 18.94
CA ALA A 142 -3.99 12.50 18.99
C ALA A 142 -4.19 13.04 20.42
N ALA A 143 -4.50 12.18 21.40
CA ALA A 143 -4.83 12.60 22.76
C ALA A 143 -3.80 12.15 23.82
N GLU A 144 -3.21 10.95 23.77
CA GLU A 144 -2.40 10.44 24.90
C GLU A 144 -1.32 9.45 24.42
N ALA A 145 -0.06 9.87 24.27
CA ALA A 145 1.08 8.96 24.10
C ALA A 145 2.35 9.56 24.71
N GLY A 146 2.40 9.57 26.04
CA GLY A 146 3.57 9.95 26.82
C GLY A 146 3.79 9.03 28.02
N ALA A 147 4.37 7.85 27.81
CA ALA A 147 5.17 7.13 28.82
C ALA A 147 5.91 5.93 28.19
N PRO A 148 7.23 5.78 28.40
CA PRO A 148 7.96 4.58 27.98
C PRO A 148 7.82 3.47 29.05
N GLY A 149 7.22 2.35 28.67
CA GLY A 149 7.16 1.13 29.47
C GLY A 149 7.86 -0.01 28.75
N ALA A 150 9.11 -0.29 29.12
CA ALA A 150 9.83 -1.49 28.72
C ALA A 150 9.20 -2.74 29.36
N ALA A 151 8.98 -3.80 28.58
CA ALA A 151 9.17 -5.19 29.02
C ALA A 151 9.04 -6.18 27.85
N SER A 152 10.17 -6.82 27.57
CA SER A 152 10.40 -8.25 27.35
C SER A 152 9.49 -9.10 26.45
N ALA A 153 10.21 -9.77 25.55
CA ALA A 153 9.85 -10.92 24.74
C ALA A 153 9.19 -12.08 25.51
N GLU A 154 8.28 -12.77 24.81
CA GLU A 154 8.01 -14.18 25.00
C GLU A 154 7.69 -14.81 23.62
N SER A 155 8.50 -15.80 23.27
CA SER A 155 8.44 -16.64 22.08
C SER A 155 7.28 -17.64 22.15
N GLY A 156 6.49 -17.76 21.08
CA GLY A 156 5.48 -18.82 20.95
C GLY A 156 5.01 -19.04 19.51
N THR A 157 5.73 -19.86 18.75
CA THR A 157 5.19 -20.71 17.67
C THR A 157 4.86 -22.08 18.27
N PRO A 158 3.85 -22.86 17.80
CA PRO A 158 3.66 -23.32 16.41
C PRO A 158 2.15 -23.27 16.01
N ASP A 159 1.63 -23.70 14.87
CA ASP A 159 1.86 -24.92 14.09
C ASP A 159 1.03 -24.82 12.79
N ALA A 160 1.49 -25.48 11.73
CA ALA A 160 0.85 -25.52 10.43
C ALA A 160 -0.17 -26.67 10.36
N SER A 161 -1.37 -26.40 9.84
CA SER A 161 -2.19 -27.45 9.20
C SER A 161 -3.16 -26.86 8.20
N SER A 162 -2.89 -27.11 6.92
CA SER A 162 -3.93 -27.22 5.89
C SER A 162 -4.85 -28.39 6.22
N PRO A 163 -6.12 -28.31 5.80
CA PRO A 163 -6.49 -29.09 4.61
C PRO A 163 -7.45 -28.36 3.65
N GLU A 164 -7.22 -28.57 2.36
CA GLU A 164 -8.23 -28.59 1.28
C GLU A 164 -8.58 -30.09 1.01
N PRO A 165 -9.62 -30.51 0.25
CA PRO A 165 -10.50 -29.74 -0.66
C PRO A 165 -12.01 -30.14 -0.62
N GLY A 166 -12.88 -29.42 -1.35
CA GLY A 166 -14.24 -29.92 -1.63
C GLY A 166 -15.21 -29.00 -2.39
N ALA A 167 -15.18 -29.10 -3.71
CA ALA A 167 -16.27 -28.99 -4.70
C ALA A 167 -17.49 -28.06 -4.52
N SER A 168 -17.64 -27.19 -5.53
CA SER A 168 -18.82 -26.95 -6.41
C SER A 168 -20.20 -26.64 -5.83
N SER A 169 -20.76 -25.51 -6.27
CA SER A 169 -22.07 -25.30 -6.94
C SER A 169 -22.64 -23.93 -6.54
N SER A 170 -22.61 -22.94 -7.44
CA SER A 170 -23.73 -22.48 -8.28
C SER A 170 -24.85 -21.77 -7.50
N GLU A 171 -24.86 -20.43 -7.53
CA GLU A 171 -26.10 -19.67 -7.36
C GLU A 171 -26.04 -18.33 -8.08
N THR A 172 -26.92 -18.23 -9.07
CA THR A 172 -27.29 -17.05 -9.84
C THR A 172 -28.23 -16.20 -9.00
N GLY A 173 -27.97 -14.89 -8.89
CA GLY A 173 -28.85 -13.97 -8.18
C GLY A 173 -28.65 -12.53 -8.61
N THR A 174 -29.30 -12.14 -9.71
CA THR A 174 -29.49 -10.76 -10.14
C THR A 174 -30.55 -10.09 -9.25
N PRO A 175 -30.32 -8.86 -8.76
CA PRO A 175 -31.44 -7.96 -8.47
C PRO A 175 -31.52 -6.83 -9.50
N GLY A 176 -32.73 -6.66 -10.01
CA GLY A 176 -33.11 -5.66 -10.99
C GLY A 176 -33.23 -4.24 -10.43
N THR A 177 -32.92 -3.30 -11.32
CA THR A 177 -33.21 -1.88 -11.30
C THR A 177 -34.69 -1.58 -11.04
N SER A 178 -34.98 -0.59 -10.19
CA SER A 178 -36.21 0.20 -10.32
C SER A 178 -35.94 1.64 -9.89
N ALA A 179 -36.24 2.57 -10.79
CA ALA A 179 -36.15 4.01 -10.62
C ALA A 179 -37.51 4.59 -10.22
N SER A 180 -37.52 5.67 -9.43
CA SER A 180 -38.57 6.71 -9.41
C SER A 180 -38.13 7.89 -8.51
N GLU A 181 -37.88 9.06 -9.12
CA GLU A 181 -38.01 10.41 -8.52
C GLU A 181 -39.43 10.95 -8.86
N PRO A 182 -39.86 12.21 -8.55
CA PRO A 182 -39.31 13.28 -7.68
C PRO A 182 -40.34 13.91 -6.70
N GLY A 183 -39.90 14.81 -5.81
CA GLY A 183 -40.82 15.59 -4.96
C GLY A 183 -40.21 16.80 -4.25
N ALA A 184 -40.34 17.97 -4.90
CA ALA A 184 -40.56 19.32 -4.36
C ALA A 184 -39.69 19.93 -3.22
N SER A 185 -38.90 20.93 -3.63
CA SER A 185 -38.89 22.34 -3.17
C SER A 185 -39.28 22.68 -1.72
N SER A 186 -38.38 23.35 -1.00
CA SER A 186 -38.66 24.65 -0.36
C SER A 186 -37.39 25.43 -0.10
N SER A 187 -37.42 26.67 -0.57
CA SER A 187 -36.46 27.75 -0.40
C SER A 187 -36.78 28.53 0.87
N GLU A 188 -35.82 28.70 1.77
CA GLU A 188 -35.94 29.63 2.89
C GLU A 188 -34.67 30.49 3.01
N THR A 189 -34.86 31.76 2.67
CA THR A 189 -33.89 32.85 2.83
C THR A 189 -33.89 33.29 4.30
N GLY A 190 -32.72 33.24 4.94
CA GLY A 190 -32.52 33.78 6.27
C GLY A 190 -31.06 34.20 6.48
N THR A 191 -30.81 35.51 6.49
CA THR A 191 -29.62 36.14 7.08
C THR A 191 -30.19 37.26 7.96
N PRO A 192 -29.77 37.39 9.23
CA PRO A 192 -28.56 38.17 9.46
C PRO A 192 -27.70 37.77 10.67
N GLY A 193 -26.41 38.07 10.54
CA GLY A 193 -25.63 38.69 11.61
C GLY A 193 -25.16 37.79 12.75
N THR A 194 -24.05 37.08 12.53
CA THR A 194 -23.14 36.73 13.62
C THR A 194 -21.74 37.11 13.18
N SER A 195 -21.13 38.03 13.91
CA SER A 195 -19.71 38.36 13.86
C SER A 195 -18.94 37.07 14.10
N ALA A 196 -18.49 36.42 13.04
CA ALA A 196 -17.58 35.29 13.12
C ALA A 196 -16.22 35.86 13.51
N SER A 197 -15.93 35.85 14.81
CA SER A 197 -14.54 35.80 15.27
C SER A 197 -13.91 34.62 14.56
N GLU A 198 -12.96 34.88 13.67
CA GLU A 198 -12.20 33.85 12.97
C GLU A 198 -11.70 32.85 14.02
N PRO A 199 -12.06 31.56 13.93
CA PRO A 199 -11.46 30.57 14.81
C PRO A 199 -9.98 30.52 14.42
N SER A 200 -9.15 31.18 15.21
CA SER A 200 -7.72 30.96 15.18
C SER A 200 -7.53 29.46 15.41
N THR A 201 -7.31 28.72 14.32
CA THR A 201 -6.95 27.31 14.32
C THR A 201 -5.56 27.24 14.94
N SER A 202 -5.53 27.22 16.27
CA SER A 202 -4.33 26.84 17.01
C SER A 202 -4.02 25.43 16.54
N SER A 203 -3.03 25.33 15.64
CA SER A 203 -2.66 24.07 15.00
C SER A 203 -2.38 23.08 16.13
N PRO A 204 -3.04 21.91 16.17
CA PRO A 204 -2.88 20.96 17.25
C PRO A 204 -1.40 20.68 17.50
N GLY A 205 -1.00 20.49 18.76
CA GLY A 205 0.39 20.21 19.13
C GLY A 205 0.98 19.02 18.36
N PRO A 206 2.31 18.85 18.37
CA PRO A 206 2.92 17.69 17.72
C PRO A 206 2.34 16.40 18.31
N GLY A 207 1.96 15.49 17.43
CA GLY A 207 1.46 14.17 17.80
C GLY A 207 2.58 13.27 18.35
N PRO A 208 2.28 11.97 18.54
CA PRO A 208 3.23 11.00 19.09
C PRO A 208 4.58 11.08 18.38
N TYR A 209 5.68 10.98 19.14
CA TYR A 209 7.04 11.00 18.59
C TYR A 209 7.45 12.31 17.87
N GLY A 210 6.68 13.38 18.07
CA GLY A 210 6.87 14.66 17.40
C GLY A 210 6.30 14.70 15.98
N ILE A 211 5.43 13.75 15.62
CA ILE A 211 4.82 13.68 14.28
C ILE A 211 3.88 14.87 14.08
N ASP A 212 4.01 15.57 12.95
CA ASP A 212 3.10 16.67 12.62
C ASP A 212 1.80 16.13 12.00
N VAL A 213 0.97 15.50 12.82
CA VAL A 213 -0.29 14.88 12.35
C VAL A 213 -1.18 15.90 11.62
N GLY A 214 -1.30 17.11 12.16
CA GLY A 214 -2.06 18.19 11.52
C GLY A 214 -1.51 18.58 10.15
N GLY A 215 -0.19 18.78 10.05
CA GLY A 215 0.48 19.08 8.79
C GLY A 215 0.33 17.96 7.76
N LEU A 216 0.51 16.70 8.17
CA LEU A 216 0.37 15.53 7.31
C LEU A 216 -1.06 15.36 6.78
N VAL A 217 -2.07 15.59 7.62
CA VAL A 217 -3.48 15.53 7.21
C VAL A 217 -3.80 16.63 6.20
N SER A 218 -3.35 17.87 6.44
CA SER A 218 -3.56 18.98 5.48
C SER A 218 -2.88 18.68 4.15
N TRP A 219 -1.59 18.33 4.20
CA TRP A 219 -0.80 17.97 3.02
C TRP A 219 -1.46 16.87 2.19
N ALA A 220 -1.89 15.77 2.84
CA ALA A 220 -2.46 14.64 2.14
C ALA A 220 -3.78 15.01 1.43
N ARG A 221 -4.62 15.84 2.07
CA ARG A 221 -5.89 16.30 1.49
C ARG A 221 -5.67 17.25 0.33
N GLU A 222 -4.73 18.20 0.45
CA GLU A 222 -4.36 19.13 -0.62
C GLU A 222 -3.78 18.41 -1.83
N LEU A 223 -2.82 17.50 -1.62
CA LEU A 223 -2.23 16.70 -2.69
C LEU A 223 -3.29 15.82 -3.36
N ALA A 224 -4.19 15.21 -2.61
CA ALA A 224 -5.28 14.41 -3.16
C ALA A 224 -6.28 15.26 -3.99
N GLY A 225 -6.52 16.51 -3.60
CA GLY A 225 -7.32 17.47 -4.37
C GLY A 225 -6.66 17.82 -5.70
N ARG A 226 -5.37 18.17 -5.69
CA ARG A 226 -4.61 18.50 -6.91
C ARG A 226 -4.46 17.31 -7.86
N ALA A 227 -4.07 16.14 -7.33
CA ALA A 227 -3.90 14.93 -8.13
C ALA A 227 -5.22 14.47 -8.78
N GLY A 228 -6.35 14.63 -8.09
CA GLY A 228 -7.67 14.28 -8.61
C GLY A 228 -8.18 15.20 -9.73
N GLY A 229 -7.65 16.42 -9.85
CA GLY A 229 -8.16 17.44 -10.77
C GLY A 229 -7.47 17.54 -12.14
N GLY A 230 -6.31 16.91 -12.36
CA GLY A 230 -5.47 17.29 -13.51
C GLY A 230 -4.58 16.25 -14.19
N GLY A 231 -4.58 14.97 -13.80
CA GLY A 231 -3.83 13.91 -14.52
C GLY A 231 -2.30 14.09 -14.58
N VAL A 232 -1.75 15.13 -13.96
CA VAL A 232 -0.30 15.38 -13.89
C VAL A 232 0.34 14.35 -12.97
N VAL A 233 1.44 13.76 -13.42
CA VAL A 233 2.25 12.84 -12.61
C VAL A 233 2.91 13.62 -11.49
N VAL A 234 2.75 13.13 -10.26
CA VAL A 234 3.30 13.77 -9.05
C VAL A 234 4.80 13.47 -8.95
N ASP A 235 5.63 14.49 -8.76
CA ASP A 235 7.03 14.29 -8.38
C ASP A 235 7.10 13.97 -6.87
N ALA A 236 7.48 12.74 -6.54
CA ALA A 236 7.46 12.27 -5.16
C ALA A 236 8.45 13.00 -4.24
N ALA A 237 9.61 13.43 -4.75
CA ALA A 237 10.62 14.10 -3.94
C ALA A 237 10.22 15.55 -3.65
N VAL A 238 9.67 16.24 -4.66
CA VAL A 238 9.17 17.61 -4.52
C VAL A 238 7.98 17.68 -3.58
N GLU A 239 7.13 16.67 -3.61
CA GLU A 239 5.87 16.61 -2.85
C GLU A 239 6.03 15.88 -1.51
N ALA A 240 7.26 15.53 -1.13
CA ALA A 240 7.57 14.83 0.10
C ALA A 240 7.13 15.65 1.33
N PRO A 241 6.28 15.09 2.21
CA PRO A 241 5.87 15.80 3.42
C PRO A 241 7.01 15.82 4.44
N ARG A 242 6.93 16.78 5.37
CA ARG A 242 7.71 16.72 6.62
C ARG A 242 6.93 15.91 7.64
N LEU A 243 7.52 14.82 8.10
CA LEU A 243 6.87 13.89 9.04
C LEU A 243 6.80 14.46 10.46
N ARG A 244 7.75 15.31 10.84
CA ARG A 244 7.87 15.92 12.17
C ARG A 244 7.89 17.43 12.03
N ARG A 245 7.45 18.15 13.05
CA ARG A 245 7.70 19.59 13.14
C ARG A 245 9.18 19.79 13.38
N ASP A 246 9.80 20.67 12.60
CA ASP A 246 11.12 21.19 12.94
C ASP A 246 10.99 21.88 14.31
N ALA A 247 11.91 21.57 15.22
CA ALA A 247 11.97 22.30 16.48
C ALA A 247 12.39 23.73 16.14
N CYS A 248 11.45 24.67 16.30
CA CYS A 248 11.69 26.10 16.17
C CYS A 248 12.82 26.58 17.11
#